data_AF-A0A1H6FBL9-F1
#
_entry.id   AF-A0A1H6FBL9-F1
#
_cell.length_a   1.000
_cell.length_b   1.000
_cell.length_c   1.000
_cell.angle_alpha   90.00
_cell.angle_beta   90.00
_cell.angle_gamma   90.00
#
_symmetry.space_group_name_H-M   'P 1'
#
loop_
_entity.id
_entity.type
_entity.pdbx_description
1 polymer ?
#
loop_
_entity_poly.entity_id
_entity_poly.type
_entity_poly.pdbx_seq_one_letter_code
_entity_poly.pdbx_strand_id
1 'polypeptide(L)'
;MSQQDDAMKNFGLILLGFILLIIVLIYAAGALIPETENSAVNQVLVQERIAPVGQVNIGKVPAVAAPVADTAPKTPEDLYTAVCAACHSTGLLESPKRGDAAAWAPRLANGIDALVASAIKGKGAMPPRGGSTASEAEIKAIIELMTGQTTDAAPVAAPVAAPVAEEKPASAPIAAASVPEAVPEAAPVPEAAPVPEAAPEVEAAPATTSAPAADAIATPAPVTTPAAQ
;
A
#
# COMPACT_ATOMS: atom_id res chain seq x y z
N MET A 1 48.69 28.07 -20.29
CA MET A 1 48.80 28.23 -18.82
C MET A 1 48.03 29.50 -18.44
N SER A 2 48.67 30.59 -17.99
CA SER A 2 48.05 31.78 -17.35
C SER A 2 46.52 31.94 -17.45
N GLN A 3 45.96 32.25 -18.62
CA GLN A 3 44.51 32.49 -18.78
C GLN A 3 43.63 31.32 -18.28
N GLN A 4 44.07 30.07 -18.47
CA GLN A 4 43.38 28.88 -17.98
C GLN A 4 43.55 28.73 -16.45
N ASP A 5 44.74 29.05 -15.93
CA ASP A 5 45.01 29.01 -14.50
C ASP A 5 44.18 30.05 -13.74
N ASP A 6 44.03 31.25 -14.31
CA ASP A 6 43.24 32.35 -13.74
C ASP A 6 41.74 32.09 -13.86
N ALA A 7 41.27 31.50 -14.96
CA ALA A 7 39.90 31.00 -15.07
C ALA A 7 39.59 29.93 -14.02
N MET A 8 40.50 28.97 -13.78
CA MET A 8 40.33 27.94 -12.75
C MET A 8 40.37 28.50 -11.32
N LYS A 9 41.23 29.49 -11.03
CA LYS A 9 41.24 30.21 -9.74
C LYS A 9 39.92 30.94 -9.50
N ASN A 10 39.44 31.69 -10.50
CA ASN A 10 38.19 32.44 -10.40
C ASN A 10 36.98 31.51 -10.26
N PHE A 11 36.93 30.42 -11.03
CA PHE A 11 35.91 29.38 -10.86
C PHE A 11 35.97 28.73 -9.48
N GLY A 12 37.17 28.42 -8.97
CA GLY A 12 37.36 27.88 -7.62
C GLY A 12 36.92 28.84 -6.51
N LEU A 13 37.17 30.14 -6.64
CA LEU A 13 36.71 31.17 -5.72
C LEU A 13 35.18 31.36 -5.76
N ILE A 14 34.57 31.32 -6.95
CA ILE A 14 33.12 31.37 -7.12
C ILE A 14 32.47 30.12 -6.53
N LEU A 15 33.01 28.93 -6.79
CA LEU A 15 32.54 27.66 -6.23
C LEU A 15 32.64 27.64 -4.70
N LEU A 16 33.78 28.06 -4.14
CA LEU A 16 33.98 28.20 -2.69
C LEU A 16 33.00 29.20 -2.08
N GLY A 17 32.81 30.35 -2.72
CA GLY A 17 31.83 31.36 -2.30
C GLY A 17 30.40 30.83 -2.32
N PHE A 18 30.03 30.05 -3.33
CA PHE A 18 28.70 29.43 -3.44
C PHE A 18 28.50 28.31 -2.40
N ILE A 19 29.52 27.50 -2.13
CA ILE A 19 29.51 26.49 -1.05
C ILE A 19 29.36 27.17 0.32
N LEU A 20 30.13 28.23 0.59
CA LEU A 20 30.00 29.00 1.84
C LEU A 20 28.64 29.68 1.96
N LEU A 21 28.08 30.21 0.87
CA LEU A 21 26.72 30.75 0.84
C LEU A 21 25.67 29.68 1.15
N ILE A 22 25.77 28.48 0.55
CA ILE A 22 24.89 27.35 0.84
C ILE A 22 25.00 26.96 2.33
N ILE A 23 26.20 26.87 2.88
CA ILE A 23 26.42 26.54 4.30
C ILE A 23 25.77 27.61 5.21
N VAL A 24 25.95 28.90 4.92
CA VAL A 24 25.31 29.99 5.67
C VAL A 24 23.79 29.94 5.54
N LEU A 25 23.25 29.64 4.35
CA LEU A 25 21.80 29.48 4.15
C LEU A 25 21.23 28.25 4.87
N ILE A 26 21.96 27.15 4.96
CA ILE A 26 21.58 25.97 5.76
C ILE A 26 21.54 26.31 7.25
N TYR A 27 22.57 26.98 7.79
CA TYR A 27 22.56 27.41 9.20
C TYR A 27 21.49 28.47 9.49
N ALA A 28 21.23 29.40 8.57
CA ALA A 28 20.14 30.37 8.70
C ALA A 28 18.77 29.68 8.65
N ALA A 29 18.57 28.71 7.76
CA ALA A 29 17.35 27.91 7.69
C ALA A 29 17.15 27.10 8.98
N GLY A 30 18.20 26.42 9.50
CA GLY A 30 18.14 25.70 10.77
C GLY A 30 17.93 26.59 12.01
N ALA A 31 18.18 27.90 11.91
CA ALA A 31 17.86 28.88 12.96
C ALA A 31 16.46 29.52 12.79
N LEU A 32 15.83 29.38 11.62
CA LEU A 32 14.51 29.93 11.29
C LEU A 32 13.40 28.86 11.28
N ILE A 33 13.76 27.60 11.05
CA ILE A 33 12.88 26.43 11.11
C ILE A 33 13.04 25.82 12.52
N PRO A 34 12.01 25.81 13.38
CA PRO A 34 12.09 25.11 14.65
C PRO A 34 12.21 23.59 14.42
N GLU A 35 13.06 22.91 15.18
CA GLU A 35 13.33 21.47 15.02
C GLU A 35 12.10 20.60 15.38
N THR A 36 11.20 20.42 14.43
CA THR A 36 10.06 19.48 14.53
C THR A 36 10.41 18.07 14.06
N GLU A 37 11.55 17.89 13.38
CA GLU A 37 11.99 16.62 12.77
C GLU A 37 12.27 15.50 13.78
N ASN A 38 12.63 15.83 15.03
CA ASN A 38 12.68 14.89 16.16
C ASN A 38 11.65 15.23 17.25
N SER A 39 10.49 15.78 16.83
CA SER A 39 9.32 15.89 17.70
C SER A 39 8.92 14.52 18.25
N ALA A 40 8.39 14.48 19.47
CA ALA A 40 7.83 13.28 20.07
C ALA A 40 6.78 12.59 19.16
N VAL A 41 6.12 13.33 18.27
CA VAL A 41 5.22 12.78 17.23
C VAL A 41 5.92 11.74 16.35
N ASN A 42 7.14 12.02 15.87
CA ASN A 42 7.89 11.07 15.05
C ASN A 42 8.31 9.84 15.85
N GLN A 43 8.67 10.00 17.13
CA GLN A 43 9.00 8.86 17.98
C GLN A 43 7.76 8.03 18.36
N VAL A 44 6.60 8.65 18.60
CA VAL A 44 5.32 7.96 18.84
C VAL A 44 4.87 7.19 17.60
N LEU A 45 4.84 7.83 16.42
CA LEU A 45 4.50 7.17 15.15
C LEU A 45 5.52 6.11 14.71
N VAL A 46 6.69 6.03 15.34
CA VAL A 46 7.66 4.94 15.17
C VAL A 46 7.45 3.86 16.24
N GLN A 47 7.25 4.21 17.51
CA GLN A 47 6.88 3.29 18.59
C GLN A 47 5.60 2.50 18.25
N GLU A 48 4.57 3.16 17.72
CA GLU A 48 3.30 2.56 17.34
C GLU A 48 3.41 1.59 16.15
N ARG A 49 4.45 1.74 15.31
CA ARG A 49 4.78 0.80 14.21
C ARG A 49 5.83 -0.25 14.56
N ILE A 50 6.51 -0.10 15.70
CA ILE A 50 7.41 -1.12 16.29
C ILE A 50 6.69 -1.92 17.40
N ALA A 51 5.50 -1.48 17.82
CA ALA A 51 4.64 -2.17 18.78
C ALA A 51 4.45 -3.64 18.37
N PRO A 52 4.61 -4.60 19.30
CA PRO A 52 4.62 -6.02 18.94
C PRO A 52 3.23 -6.46 18.47
N VAL A 53 3.13 -6.85 17.19
CA VAL A 53 1.92 -7.38 16.53
C VAL A 53 1.44 -8.75 17.07
N GLY A 54 2.02 -9.21 18.18
CA GLY A 54 1.66 -10.43 18.90
C GLY A 54 2.60 -10.69 20.06
N GLN A 55 2.08 -11.21 21.18
CA GLN A 55 2.88 -11.67 22.32
C GLN A 55 3.17 -13.17 22.19
N VAL A 56 4.44 -13.57 22.30
CA VAL A 56 4.83 -14.99 22.24
C VAL A 56 4.67 -15.61 23.63
N ASN A 57 3.66 -16.46 23.79
CA ASN A 57 3.39 -17.16 25.05
C ASN A 57 4.38 -18.30 25.28
N ILE A 58 5.51 -18.02 25.96
CA ILE A 58 6.49 -19.02 26.39
C ILE A 58 5.96 -19.74 27.64
N GLY A 59 4.95 -20.59 27.46
CA GLY A 59 4.27 -21.30 28.55
C GLY A 59 3.42 -22.48 28.08
N LYS A 60 2.63 -23.05 28.99
CA LYS A 60 1.65 -24.10 28.65
C LYS A 60 0.69 -23.56 27.60
N VAL A 61 0.68 -24.17 26.41
CA VAL A 61 -0.13 -23.75 25.25
C VAL A 61 -1.59 -23.55 25.68
N PRO A 62 -2.13 -22.32 25.64
CA PRO A 62 -3.56 -22.11 25.80
C PRO A 62 -4.28 -22.68 24.57
N ALA A 63 -5.50 -23.20 24.76
CA ALA A 63 -6.34 -23.62 23.64
C ALA A 63 -6.46 -22.47 22.63
N VAL A 64 -6.41 -22.79 21.33
CA VAL A 64 -6.16 -21.82 20.25
C VAL A 64 -7.13 -20.64 20.33
N ALA A 65 -6.64 -19.53 20.87
CA ALA A 65 -7.22 -18.22 20.58
C ALA A 65 -7.05 -18.01 19.07
N ALA A 66 -8.17 -17.87 18.36
CA ALA A 66 -8.15 -17.47 16.96
C ALA A 66 -7.30 -16.19 16.82
N PRO A 67 -6.61 -15.98 15.68
CA PRO A 67 -5.85 -14.75 15.48
C PRO A 67 -6.77 -13.56 15.75
N VAL A 68 -6.35 -12.70 16.68
CA VAL A 68 -7.09 -11.48 16.99
C VAL A 68 -6.90 -10.57 15.79
N ALA A 69 -7.79 -10.73 14.81
CA ALA A 69 -8.00 -9.75 13.77
C ALA A 69 -8.17 -8.39 14.45
N ASP A 70 -7.57 -7.36 13.88
CA ASP A 70 -7.62 -6.01 14.43
C ASP A 70 -9.06 -5.48 14.30
N THR A 71 -9.87 -5.76 15.33
CA THR A 71 -11.35 -5.82 15.29
C THR A 71 -12.04 -4.46 15.22
N ALA A 72 -11.29 -3.35 15.22
CA ALA A 72 -11.83 -2.07 14.79
C ALA A 72 -12.22 -2.17 13.31
N PRO A 73 -13.51 -2.07 12.94
CA PRO A 73 -13.94 -2.16 11.55
C PRO A 73 -13.37 -0.96 10.79
N LYS A 74 -12.47 -1.24 9.85
CA LYS A 74 -11.81 -0.21 9.04
C LYS A 74 -12.73 0.17 7.90
N THR A 75 -12.91 1.46 7.69
CA THR A 75 -13.69 1.94 6.55
C THR A 75 -12.93 1.70 5.24
N PRO A 76 -13.64 1.65 4.09
CA PRO A 76 -12.98 1.61 2.78
C PRO A 76 -12.03 2.81 2.59
N GLU A 77 -12.35 3.98 3.15
CA GLU A 77 -11.49 5.16 3.22
C GLU A 77 -10.21 4.93 4.04
N ASP A 78 -10.28 4.28 5.21
CA ASP A 78 -9.11 4.00 6.05
C ASP A 78 -8.13 3.08 5.32
N LEU A 79 -8.64 1.99 4.75
CA LEU A 79 -7.84 1.01 4.00
C LEU A 79 -7.28 1.59 2.69
N TYR A 80 -8.09 2.41 1.99
CA TYR A 80 -7.61 3.17 0.84
C TYR A 80 -6.45 4.09 1.24
N THR A 81 -6.57 4.81 2.37
CA THR A 81 -5.57 5.78 2.83
C THR A 81 -4.30 5.08 3.32
N ALA A 82 -4.44 3.97 4.05
CA ALA A 82 -3.33 3.23 4.64
C ALA A 82 -2.45 2.49 3.60
N VAL A 83 -3.01 2.05 2.47
CA VAL A 83 -2.30 1.21 1.49
C VAL A 83 -2.46 1.69 0.05
N CYS A 84 -3.70 1.86 -0.44
CA CYS A 84 -3.95 2.05 -1.87
C CYS A 84 -3.56 3.45 -2.38
N ALA A 85 -3.68 4.47 -1.54
CA ALA A 85 -3.43 5.87 -1.88
C ALA A 85 -1.97 6.13 -2.32
N ALA A 86 -1.01 5.32 -1.86
CA ALA A 86 0.40 5.43 -2.24
C ALA A 86 0.63 5.39 -3.76
N CYS A 87 -0.21 4.65 -4.49
CA CYS A 87 -0.19 4.61 -5.96
C CYS A 87 -1.41 5.29 -6.59
N HIS A 88 -2.61 5.09 -6.03
CA HIS A 88 -3.88 5.50 -6.66
C HIS A 88 -4.32 6.95 -6.38
N SER A 89 -3.61 7.71 -5.54
CA SER A 89 -3.88 9.15 -5.38
C SER A 89 -3.37 9.97 -6.56
N THR A 90 -2.09 9.80 -6.91
CA THR A 90 -1.40 10.57 -7.97
C THR A 90 -1.32 9.84 -9.30
N GLY A 91 -1.51 8.51 -9.31
CA GLY A 91 -1.38 7.64 -10.48
C GLY A 91 0.03 7.09 -10.70
N LEU A 92 0.77 6.86 -9.61
CA LEU A 92 2.15 6.35 -9.66
C LEU A 92 2.21 4.99 -10.39
N LEU A 93 3.24 4.78 -11.21
CA LEU A 93 3.41 3.59 -12.06
C LEU A 93 2.22 3.32 -13.00
N GLU A 94 1.64 4.38 -13.58
CA GLU A 94 0.42 4.34 -14.42
C GLU A 94 -0.80 3.69 -13.73
N SER A 95 -0.89 3.84 -12.41
CA SER A 95 -2.05 3.43 -11.63
C SER A 95 -3.28 4.28 -11.97
N PRO A 96 -4.48 3.70 -12.13
CA PRO A 96 -5.70 4.46 -12.35
C PRO A 96 -6.01 5.28 -11.08
N LYS A 97 -6.18 6.59 -11.23
CA LYS A 97 -6.37 7.50 -10.09
C LYS A 97 -7.78 7.34 -9.52
N ARG A 98 -7.95 7.48 -8.20
CA ARG A 98 -9.29 7.49 -7.60
C ARG A 98 -10.15 8.60 -8.23
N GLY A 99 -11.34 8.24 -8.71
CA GLY A 99 -12.28 9.16 -9.37
C GLY A 99 -11.98 9.49 -10.84
N ASP A 100 -10.89 8.98 -11.44
CA ASP A 100 -10.59 9.19 -12.86
C ASP A 100 -11.46 8.29 -13.76
N ALA A 101 -12.66 8.79 -14.08
CA ALA A 101 -13.63 8.07 -14.89
C ALA A 101 -13.08 7.62 -16.26
N ALA A 102 -12.12 8.36 -16.85
CA ALA A 102 -11.50 7.98 -18.11
C ALA A 102 -10.53 6.79 -17.95
N ALA A 103 -9.74 6.78 -16.87
CA ALA A 103 -8.87 5.65 -16.53
C ALA A 103 -9.65 4.40 -16.06
N TRP A 104 -10.83 4.58 -15.47
CA TRP A 104 -11.69 3.48 -14.98
C TRP A 104 -12.64 2.89 -16.03
N ALA A 105 -13.18 3.68 -16.96
CA ALA A 105 -14.13 3.19 -17.98
C ALA A 105 -13.67 1.90 -18.73
N PRO A 106 -12.45 1.80 -19.30
CA PRO A 106 -12.00 0.58 -19.98
C PRO A 106 -11.70 -0.58 -19.01
N ARG A 107 -11.59 -0.30 -17.70
CA ARG A 107 -11.34 -1.30 -16.65
C ARG A 107 -12.67 -1.89 -16.15
N LEU A 108 -13.69 -1.05 -16.00
CA LEU A 108 -15.06 -1.39 -15.60
C LEU A 108 -15.83 -2.19 -16.67
N ALA A 109 -15.32 -2.28 -17.90
CA ALA A 109 -15.93 -3.03 -19.00
C ALA A 109 -16.21 -4.53 -18.70
N ASN A 110 -15.56 -5.11 -17.69
CA ASN A 110 -15.78 -6.48 -17.23
C ASN A 110 -16.50 -6.56 -15.85
N GLY A 111 -17.03 -5.43 -15.34
CA GLY A 111 -17.66 -5.33 -14.03
C GLY A 111 -16.67 -5.19 -12.85
N ILE A 112 -17.22 -4.86 -11.68
CA ILE A 112 -16.45 -4.66 -10.43
C ILE A 112 -15.80 -5.97 -9.97
N ASP A 113 -16.48 -7.11 -10.04
CA ASP A 113 -15.96 -8.37 -9.51
C ASP A 113 -14.72 -8.88 -10.29
N ALA A 114 -14.62 -8.56 -11.58
CA ALA A 114 -13.40 -8.80 -12.37
C ALA A 114 -12.22 -7.90 -11.93
N LEU A 115 -12.50 -6.68 -11.45
CA LEU A 115 -11.49 -5.81 -10.84
C LEU A 115 -11.08 -6.32 -9.46
N VAL A 116 -12.02 -6.80 -8.64
CA VAL A 116 -11.76 -7.44 -7.34
C VAL A 116 -10.82 -8.65 -7.52
N ALA A 117 -11.16 -9.56 -8.43
CA ALA A 117 -10.31 -10.71 -8.75
C ALA A 117 -8.91 -10.29 -9.24
N SER A 118 -8.80 -9.23 -10.05
CA SER A 118 -7.52 -8.70 -10.52
C SER A 118 -6.71 -8.00 -9.43
N ALA A 119 -7.36 -7.36 -8.45
CA ALA A 119 -6.69 -6.70 -7.32
C ALA A 119 -6.22 -7.72 -6.29
N ILE A 120 -7.01 -8.76 -6.03
CA ILE A 120 -6.65 -9.88 -5.15
C ILE A 120 -5.43 -10.63 -5.71
N LYS A 121 -5.44 -10.96 -7.01
CA LYS A 121 -4.32 -11.64 -7.67
C LYS A 121 -3.08 -10.75 -7.85
N GLY A 122 -3.26 -9.43 -7.92
CA GLY A 122 -2.23 -8.49 -8.37
C GLY A 122 -2.12 -8.45 -9.90
N LYS A 123 -1.60 -7.34 -10.43
CA LYS A 123 -1.47 -7.12 -11.89
C LYS A 123 -0.41 -6.07 -12.21
N GLY A 124 0.61 -6.45 -12.97
CA GLY A 124 1.72 -5.56 -13.33
C GLY A 124 2.47 -5.11 -12.08
N ALA A 125 2.57 -3.79 -11.87
CA ALA A 125 3.18 -3.22 -10.68
C ALA A 125 2.29 -3.27 -9.42
N MET A 126 0.99 -3.60 -9.53
CA MET A 126 0.10 -3.74 -8.39
C MET A 126 0.30 -5.11 -7.72
N PRO A 127 0.78 -5.18 -6.46
CA PRO A 127 0.96 -6.45 -5.77
C PRO A 127 -0.38 -7.12 -5.40
N PRO A 128 -0.39 -8.43 -5.07
CA PRO A 128 -1.58 -9.14 -4.59
C PRO A 128 -2.24 -8.42 -3.41
N ARG A 129 -3.57 -8.31 -3.44
CA ARG A 129 -4.40 -7.58 -2.46
C ARG A 129 -3.96 -6.12 -2.24
N GLY A 130 -3.27 -5.52 -3.21
CA GLY A 130 -2.65 -4.20 -3.08
C GLY A 130 -1.52 -4.13 -2.04
N GLY A 131 -1.03 -5.27 -1.53
CA GLY A 131 -0.08 -5.35 -0.42
C GLY A 131 -0.75 -5.34 0.97
N SER A 132 -2.08 -5.41 1.04
CA SER A 132 -2.85 -5.44 2.29
C SER A 132 -3.26 -6.87 2.71
N THR A 133 -3.62 -7.03 3.98
CA THR A 133 -4.28 -8.22 4.52
C THR A 133 -5.82 -8.15 4.43
N ALA A 134 -6.38 -7.09 3.84
CA ALA A 134 -7.83 -6.84 3.79
C ALA A 134 -8.58 -7.97 3.09
N SER A 135 -9.80 -8.26 3.55
CA SER A 135 -10.70 -9.28 3.00
C SER A 135 -11.20 -8.96 1.59
N GLU A 136 -11.88 -9.91 0.95
CA GLU A 136 -12.43 -9.71 -0.39
C GLU A 136 -13.54 -8.64 -0.42
N ALA A 137 -14.36 -8.60 0.64
CA ALA A 137 -15.40 -7.59 0.80
C ALA A 137 -14.81 -6.18 1.00
N GLU A 138 -13.75 -6.06 1.81
CA GLU A 138 -13.02 -4.79 1.97
C GLU A 138 -12.37 -4.33 0.66
N ILE A 139 -11.70 -5.23 -0.08
CA ILE A 139 -11.12 -4.90 -1.40
C ILE A 139 -12.20 -4.47 -2.40
N LYS A 140 -13.37 -5.11 -2.38
CA LYS A 140 -14.51 -4.69 -3.20
C LYS A 140 -14.99 -3.29 -2.84
N ALA A 141 -15.23 -3.01 -1.56
CA ALA A 141 -15.66 -1.69 -1.11
C ALA A 141 -14.62 -0.59 -1.43
N ILE A 142 -13.31 -0.89 -1.36
CA ILE A 142 -12.23 0.03 -1.78
C ILE A 142 -12.27 0.29 -3.30
N ILE A 143 -12.54 -0.73 -4.13
CA ILE A 143 -12.65 -0.56 -5.59
C ILE A 143 -13.90 0.24 -5.96
N GLU A 144 -15.02 -0.02 -5.30
CA GLU A 144 -16.26 0.75 -5.44
C GLU A 144 -16.02 2.23 -5.07
N LEU A 145 -15.35 2.48 -3.94
CA LEU A 145 -14.91 3.80 -3.48
C LEU A 145 -13.94 4.50 -4.45
N MET A 146 -13.03 3.75 -5.08
CA MET A 146 -12.05 4.28 -6.03
C MET A 146 -12.62 4.59 -7.41
N THR A 147 -13.63 3.83 -7.84
CA THR A 147 -14.31 3.95 -9.15
C THR A 147 -15.52 4.86 -9.12
N GLY A 148 -16.10 5.13 -7.94
CA GLY A 148 -17.39 5.82 -7.82
C GLY A 148 -18.56 4.98 -8.33
N GLN A 149 -18.46 3.65 -8.23
CA GLN A 149 -19.49 2.70 -8.65
C GLN A 149 -19.89 1.87 -7.43
N THR A 150 -21.19 1.78 -7.14
CA THR A 150 -21.73 0.87 -6.13
C THR A 150 -22.35 -0.33 -6.82
N THR A 151 -21.99 -1.55 -6.44
CA THR A 151 -22.85 -2.72 -6.70
C THR A 151 -23.79 -2.93 -5.52
N ASP A 152 -24.91 -3.62 -5.72
CA ASP A 152 -25.88 -3.95 -4.65
C ASP A 152 -25.37 -5.06 -3.71
N ALA A 153 -24.15 -4.91 -3.19
CA ALA A 153 -23.52 -5.76 -2.19
C ALA A 153 -23.80 -5.20 -0.78
N ALA A 154 -23.95 -6.09 0.21
CA ALA A 154 -24.28 -5.70 1.58
C ALA A 154 -23.18 -4.79 2.18
N PRO A 155 -23.56 -3.72 2.92
CA PRO A 155 -22.61 -2.70 3.38
C PRO A 155 -21.59 -3.29 4.37
N VAL A 156 -20.31 -3.17 4.01
CA VAL A 156 -19.18 -3.58 4.87
C VAL A 156 -19.00 -2.55 5.99
N ALA A 157 -19.83 -2.69 7.04
CA ALA A 157 -19.73 -2.01 8.34
C ALA A 157 -19.35 -0.51 8.29
N ALA A 158 -19.96 0.27 7.38
CA ALA A 158 -19.78 1.72 7.36
C ALA A 158 -20.31 2.33 8.67
N PRO A 159 -19.49 3.06 9.45
CA PRO A 159 -19.99 3.81 10.61
C PRO A 159 -20.94 4.89 10.10
N VAL A 160 -22.18 4.91 10.59
CA VAL A 160 -23.22 5.83 10.13
C VAL A 160 -22.92 7.24 10.63
N ALA A 161 -22.10 7.96 9.86
CA ALA A 161 -21.87 9.39 10.02
C ALA A 161 -23.13 10.17 9.59
N ALA A 162 -24.13 10.20 10.47
CA ALA A 162 -25.25 11.12 10.35
C ALA A 162 -24.72 12.58 10.32
N PRO A 163 -25.29 13.48 9.51
CA PRO A 163 -24.77 14.83 9.34
C PRO A 163 -24.88 15.62 10.65
N VAL A 164 -23.74 15.94 11.26
CA VAL A 164 -23.69 16.77 12.47
C VAL A 164 -23.93 18.22 12.07
N ALA A 165 -25.19 18.67 12.21
CA ALA A 165 -25.51 20.08 12.28
C ALA A 165 -25.01 20.67 13.63
N GLU A 166 -24.58 21.92 13.60
CA GLU A 166 -23.87 22.57 14.69
C GLU A 166 -24.84 23.26 15.68
N GLU A 167 -25.08 22.67 16.86
CA GLU A 167 -25.60 23.43 18.00
C GLU A 167 -25.14 22.90 19.38
N LYS A 168 -25.41 23.71 20.41
CA LYS A 168 -24.69 23.78 21.70
C LYS A 168 -25.37 22.93 22.81
N PRO A 169 -24.60 22.27 23.71
CA PRO A 169 -25.17 21.26 24.62
C PRO A 169 -25.83 21.82 25.89
N ALA A 170 -26.82 21.08 26.41
CA ALA A 170 -27.40 21.28 27.75
C ALA A 170 -27.92 19.97 28.40
N SER A 171 -27.31 19.60 29.54
CA SER A 171 -27.87 18.88 30.70
C SER A 171 -28.86 17.69 30.54
N ALA A 172 -28.34 16.48 30.75
CA ALA A 172 -28.72 15.41 31.72
C ALA A 172 -30.12 15.40 32.43
N PRO A 173 -30.54 14.32 33.15
CA PRO A 173 -29.96 12.95 33.33
C PRO A 173 -30.77 11.87 32.53
N ILE A 174 -31.13 10.61 32.90
CA ILE A 174 -31.13 9.79 34.15
C ILE A 174 -31.18 8.26 33.84
N ALA A 175 -30.82 7.44 34.85
CA ALA A 175 -31.36 6.12 35.20
C ALA A 175 -30.98 4.84 34.41
N ALA A 176 -30.57 3.81 35.16
CA ALA A 176 -30.21 2.47 34.71
C ALA A 176 -31.38 1.46 34.73
N ALA A 177 -31.17 0.31 34.07
CA ALA A 177 -31.93 -0.93 34.27
C ALA A 177 -30.97 -2.14 34.21
N SER A 178 -31.34 -3.28 34.80
CA SER A 178 -30.40 -4.35 35.19
C SER A 178 -30.54 -5.68 34.43
N VAL A 179 -29.51 -6.52 34.57
CA VAL A 179 -29.35 -7.89 34.00
C VAL A 179 -30.37 -8.90 34.59
N PRO A 180 -30.74 -9.97 33.84
CA PRO A 180 -30.15 -11.30 34.05
C PRO A 180 -29.79 -11.99 32.68
N GLU A 181 -28.88 -12.95 32.51
CA GLU A 181 -28.50 -14.17 33.28
C GLU A 181 -29.57 -15.30 33.18
N ALA A 182 -29.32 -16.55 32.73
CA ALA A 182 -28.22 -17.17 31.96
C ALA A 182 -28.65 -18.58 31.46
N VAL A 183 -27.80 -19.26 30.64
CA VAL A 183 -27.70 -20.75 30.51
C VAL A 183 -28.87 -21.46 29.77
N PRO A 184 -28.73 -22.66 29.13
CA PRO A 184 -27.67 -23.67 29.25
C PRO A 184 -26.91 -24.11 27.97
N GLU A 185 -25.93 -25.00 28.22
CA GLU A 185 -24.98 -25.66 27.30
C GLU A 185 -25.34 -27.15 27.10
N ALA A 186 -25.10 -27.71 25.90
CA ALA A 186 -24.88 -29.15 25.56
C ALA A 186 -24.89 -29.33 24.01
N ALA A 187 -24.16 -30.24 23.35
CA ALA A 187 -23.03 -31.11 23.70
C ALA A 187 -22.29 -31.52 22.39
N PRO A 188 -21.03 -32.01 22.42
CA PRO A 188 -20.20 -32.21 21.22
C PRO A 188 -20.30 -33.61 20.56
N VAL A 189 -19.79 -33.70 19.32
CA VAL A 189 -19.54 -34.94 18.55
C VAL A 189 -18.20 -34.79 17.78
N PRO A 190 -17.50 -35.89 17.42
CA PRO A 190 -16.11 -36.02 17.87
C PRO A 190 -15.02 -36.08 16.78
N GLU A 191 -13.77 -35.99 17.22
CA GLU A 191 -12.56 -36.04 16.39
C GLU A 191 -12.12 -37.47 16.07
N ALA A 192 -11.74 -37.70 14.80
CA ALA A 192 -10.83 -38.76 14.36
C ALA A 192 -10.34 -38.40 12.94
N ALA A 193 -9.12 -38.62 12.48
CA ALA A 193 -7.80 -38.95 13.01
C ALA A 193 -6.90 -39.04 11.74
N PRO A 194 -5.56 -38.89 11.80
CA PRO A 194 -4.75 -38.64 10.61
C PRO A 194 -4.24 -39.91 9.90
N VAL A 195 -3.95 -39.77 8.59
CA VAL A 195 -3.22 -40.72 7.74
C VAL A 195 -2.41 -39.91 6.68
N PRO A 196 -1.31 -40.44 6.11
CA PRO A 196 -0.02 -39.81 6.43
C PRO A 196 0.81 -39.36 5.21
N GLU A 197 1.93 -38.71 5.52
CA GLU A 197 2.99 -38.37 4.57
C GLU A 197 3.78 -39.60 4.10
N ALA A 198 3.89 -39.79 2.79
CA ALA A 198 4.94 -40.57 2.14
C ALA A 198 5.07 -40.19 0.65
N ALA A 199 6.25 -39.70 0.25
CA ALA A 199 6.68 -39.77 -1.16
C ALA A 199 7.18 -41.20 -1.49
N PRO A 200 7.50 -41.49 -2.75
CA PRO A 200 8.92 -41.39 -3.08
C PRO A 200 9.24 -40.74 -4.44
N GLU A 201 10.54 -40.57 -4.66
CA GLU A 201 11.23 -40.03 -5.82
C GLU A 201 10.75 -40.55 -7.19
N VAL A 202 10.93 -39.70 -8.21
CA VAL A 202 11.27 -40.15 -9.57
C VAL A 202 12.63 -39.54 -9.92
N GLU A 203 13.48 -40.39 -10.51
CA GLU A 203 14.90 -40.18 -10.77
C GLU A 203 15.20 -39.05 -11.78
N ALA A 204 16.47 -38.62 -11.86
CA ALA A 204 16.88 -37.42 -12.58
C ALA A 204 17.65 -37.68 -13.88
N ALA A 205 17.78 -36.61 -14.69
CA ALA A 205 18.77 -36.41 -15.75
C ALA A 205 18.55 -37.21 -17.08
N PRO A 206 19.21 -36.82 -18.19
CA PRO A 206 20.16 -35.71 -18.36
C PRO A 206 19.65 -34.54 -19.22
N ALA A 207 20.35 -33.40 -19.10
CA ALA A 207 20.15 -32.24 -19.95
C ALA A 207 20.82 -32.41 -21.33
N THR A 208 20.31 -31.69 -22.34
CA THR A 208 21.00 -31.44 -23.62
C THR A 208 21.13 -29.94 -23.87
N THR A 209 22.37 -29.47 -23.93
CA THR A 209 22.72 -28.06 -24.18
C THR A 209 22.59 -27.73 -25.66
N SER A 210 21.91 -26.64 -26.03
CA SER A 210 21.88 -26.11 -27.41
C SER A 210 21.76 -24.58 -27.45
N ALA A 211 22.90 -23.91 -27.31
CA ALA A 211 23.19 -22.54 -27.72
C ALA A 211 24.72 -22.46 -27.96
N PRO A 212 25.26 -21.53 -28.78
CA PRO A 212 24.60 -20.34 -29.33
C PRO A 212 24.66 -20.23 -30.87
N ALA A 213 23.92 -19.25 -31.41
CA ALA A 213 24.26 -18.59 -32.67
C ALA A 213 23.81 -17.12 -32.58
N ALA A 214 24.74 -16.20 -32.72
CA ALA A 214 24.47 -14.77 -32.92
C ALA A 214 25.14 -14.37 -34.23
N ASP A 215 24.42 -13.68 -35.12
CA ASP A 215 25.04 -12.78 -36.11
C ASP A 215 24.00 -11.86 -36.79
N ALA A 216 24.51 -11.00 -37.68
CA ALA A 216 23.80 -10.22 -38.70
C ALA A 216 22.85 -9.09 -38.21
N ILE A 217 23.48 -7.98 -37.79
CA ILE A 217 22.91 -6.64 -37.98
C ILE A 217 22.68 -6.42 -39.49
N ALA A 218 21.47 -6.00 -39.90
CA ALA A 218 21.14 -5.74 -41.29
C ALA A 218 20.51 -4.35 -41.50
N THR A 219 21.35 -3.34 -41.77
CA THR A 219 20.93 -1.98 -42.13
C THR A 219 20.98 -1.77 -43.65
N PRO A 220 19.86 -1.49 -44.34
CA PRO A 220 19.86 -1.14 -45.75
C PRO A 220 19.67 0.37 -46.01
N ALA A 221 20.76 1.02 -46.44
CA ALA A 221 20.83 2.22 -47.30
C ALA A 221 20.19 3.58 -46.87
N PRO A 222 20.81 4.72 -47.26
CA PRO A 222 20.23 6.05 -47.07
C PRO A 222 19.19 6.41 -48.14
N VAL A 223 18.19 7.21 -47.78
CA VAL A 223 17.25 7.82 -48.73
C VAL A 223 17.93 8.94 -49.51
N THR A 224 17.88 8.88 -50.84
CA THR A 224 18.40 9.91 -51.73
C THR A 224 17.35 11.00 -52.00
N THR A 225 17.64 12.23 -51.60
CA THR A 225 16.84 13.41 -51.98
C THR A 225 17.13 13.79 -53.43
N PRO A 226 16.13 13.84 -54.34
CA PRO A 226 16.32 14.42 -55.66
C PRO A 226 16.37 15.95 -55.58
N ALA A 227 17.37 16.57 -56.19
CA ALA A 227 17.40 18.01 -56.38
C ALA A 227 16.47 18.41 -57.54
N ALA A 228 15.68 19.47 -57.37
CA ALA A 228 14.82 20.01 -58.41
C ALA A 228 14.78 21.56 -58.35
N GLN A 229 15.55 22.16 -59.26
CA GLN A 229 15.48 23.54 -59.78
C GLN A 229 15.36 24.66 -58.74
#